data_AF-A0A7K6F3A1-F1
#
_entry.id   AF-A0A7K6F3A1-F1
#
_cell.length_a   1.000
_cell.length_b   1.000
_cell.length_c   1.000
_cell.angle_alpha   90.00
_cell.angle_beta   90.00
_cell.angle_gamma   90.00
#
_symmetry.space_group_name_H-M   'P 1'
#
loop_
_entity.id
_entity.type
_entity.pdbx_description
1 polymer ?
#
loop_
_entity_poly.entity_id
_entity_poly.type
_entity_poly.pdbx_seq_one_letter_code
_entity_poly.pdbx_strand_id
1 'polypeptide(L)'
;APESLMQALEDLDYLAALDDDGNLSEVGIIMSEFPLDPQLAKALIASCEFDCVEEMVSLAAMLTASPCFVPLSTHLEEAVALRRRALLHPNGDHFTLINIFNAFQQLTPHPCPRGADAAVPPADAGDEGWCRKHGVSAEALRLAGTVRAELLEVMRRIELPVSPPAFGSDANALNIQRALISGYFLKVARDIDGSGNYVMLTHKHVAHLAPACGYLLRPPPRRLPPWVLYHEFTISQDNCLRVVSEIQPQMLVELAPQYYLSNLPPSEGRDLLMEL
;
A
#
# COMPACT_ATOMS: atom_id res chain seq x y z
N ALA A 1 -8.56 -7.22 28.68
CA ALA A 1 -7.81 -6.55 27.60
C ALA A 1 -8.02 -5.03 27.64
N PRO A 2 -7.63 -4.33 28.73
CA PRO A 2 -7.62 -2.87 28.74
C PRO A 2 -6.49 -2.29 27.87
N GLU A 3 -5.33 -2.96 27.81
CA GLU A 3 -4.17 -2.51 27.04
C GLU A 3 -4.45 -2.42 25.54
N SER A 4 -5.10 -3.42 24.94
CA SER A 4 -5.45 -3.40 23.51
C SER A 4 -6.43 -2.29 23.15
N LEU A 5 -7.36 -1.96 24.07
CA LEU A 5 -8.29 -0.85 23.87
C LEU A 5 -7.57 0.49 23.96
N MET A 6 -6.66 0.65 24.92
CA MET A 6 -5.86 1.87 25.06
C MET A 6 -4.96 2.10 23.84
N GLN A 7 -4.32 1.05 23.33
CA GLN A 7 -3.51 1.15 22.10
C GLN A 7 -4.37 1.57 20.90
N ALA A 8 -5.58 1.00 20.75
CA ALA A 8 -6.48 1.37 19.65
C ALA A 8 -6.93 2.84 19.74
N LEU A 9 -7.17 3.35 20.96
CA LEU A 9 -7.49 4.77 21.17
C LEU A 9 -6.31 5.67 20.84
N GLU A 10 -5.10 5.29 21.27
CA GLU A 10 -3.87 6.03 20.96
C GLU A 10 -3.59 6.06 19.45
N ASP A 11 -3.75 4.92 18.77
CA ASP A 11 -3.58 4.85 17.31
C ASP A 11 -4.60 5.74 16.57
N LEU A 12 -5.85 5.81 17.05
CA LEU A 12 -6.88 6.68 16.48
C LEU A 12 -6.63 8.17 16.76
N ASP A 13 -6.13 8.49 17.95
CA ASP A 13 -5.68 9.84 18.32
C ASP A 13 -4.54 10.29 17.40
N TYR A 14 -3.52 9.45 17.18
CA TYR A 14 -2.44 9.74 16.24
C TYR A 14 -2.91 9.94 14.80
N LEU A 15 -3.96 9.26 14.36
CA LEU A 15 -4.56 9.47 13.03
C LEU A 15 -5.40 10.75 12.94
N ALA A 16 -5.53 11.50 14.04
CA ALA A 16 -6.45 12.62 14.23
C ALA A 16 -7.92 12.22 13.98
N ALA A 17 -8.27 10.97 14.28
CA ALA A 17 -9.65 10.49 14.19
C ALA A 17 -10.46 10.87 15.44
N LEU A 18 -9.79 11.21 16.54
CA LEU A 18 -10.38 11.68 17.78
C LEU A 18 -10.02 13.16 18.01
N ASP A 19 -10.89 13.88 18.72
CA ASP A 19 -10.61 15.22 19.26
C ASP A 19 -10.03 15.14 20.69
N ASP A 20 -9.66 16.29 21.26
CA ASP A 20 -9.05 16.40 22.60
C ASP A 20 -9.95 15.86 23.74
N ASP A 21 -11.27 15.77 23.49
CA ASP A 21 -12.27 15.24 24.42
C ASP A 21 -12.54 13.73 24.19
N GLY A 22 -11.91 13.11 23.19
CA GLY A 22 -12.05 11.71 22.82
C GLY A 22 -13.29 11.39 21.97
N ASN A 23 -13.96 12.39 21.40
CA ASN A 23 -15.05 12.19 20.43
C ASN A 23 -14.49 12.05 19.01
N LEU A 24 -15.32 11.61 18.07
CA LEU A 24 -14.92 11.55 16.65
C LEU A 24 -14.72 12.97 16.10
N SER A 25 -13.53 13.21 15.54
CA SER A 25 -13.23 14.42 14.76
C SER A 25 -13.95 14.39 13.40
N GLU A 26 -13.93 15.49 12.64
CA GLU A 26 -14.44 15.49 11.26
C GLU A 26 -13.76 14.43 10.38
N VAL A 27 -12.44 14.29 10.51
CA VAL A 27 -11.68 13.25 9.80
C VAL A 27 -12.08 11.86 10.30
N GLY A 28 -12.29 11.68 11.61
CA GLY A 28 -12.76 10.41 12.18
C GLY A 28 -14.15 10.00 11.68
N ILE A 29 -15.06 10.96 11.54
CA ILE A 29 -16.39 10.75 10.96
C ILE A 29 -16.24 10.27 9.50
N ILE A 30 -15.45 10.96 8.68
CA ILE A 30 -15.22 10.58 7.28
C ILE A 30 -14.56 9.20 7.20
N MET A 31 -13.55 8.90 8.04
CA MET A 31 -12.90 7.59 8.10
C MET A 31 -13.91 6.46 8.37
N SER A 32 -14.89 6.71 9.25
CA SER A 32 -15.90 5.71 9.63
C SER A 32 -16.87 5.32 8.51
N GLU A 33 -16.97 6.12 7.45
CA GLU A 33 -17.81 5.84 6.29
C GLU A 33 -17.22 4.78 5.35
N PHE A 34 -15.90 4.56 5.43
CA PHE A 34 -15.20 3.60 4.59
C PHE A 34 -15.11 2.21 5.25
N PRO A 35 -15.35 1.13 4.50
CA PRO A 35 -15.17 -0.25 4.98
C PRO A 35 -13.67 -0.64 4.95
N LEU A 36 -12.82 0.17 5.57
CA LEU A 36 -11.36 0.04 5.56
C LEU A 36 -10.80 0.15 6.98
N ASP A 37 -9.61 -0.38 7.20
CA ASP A 37 -8.88 -0.12 8.43
C ASP A 37 -8.57 1.38 8.57
N PRO A 38 -8.51 1.94 9.79
CA PRO A 38 -8.33 3.38 10.01
C PRO A 38 -7.11 3.97 9.29
N GLN A 39 -5.99 3.25 9.25
CA GLN A 39 -4.77 3.68 8.54
C GLN A 39 -4.99 3.81 7.04
N LEU A 40 -5.72 2.87 6.42
CA LEU A 40 -6.02 2.89 4.99
C LEU A 40 -7.07 3.94 4.65
N ALA A 41 -8.09 4.10 5.49
CA ALA A 41 -9.09 5.16 5.36
C ALA A 41 -8.42 6.54 5.43
N LYS A 42 -7.53 6.76 6.42
CA LYS A 42 -6.76 8.00 6.56
C LYS A 42 -5.90 8.29 5.32
N ALA A 43 -5.18 7.28 4.82
CA ALA A 43 -4.36 7.43 3.60
C ALA A 43 -5.22 7.75 2.37
N LEU A 44 -6.39 7.15 2.25
CA LEU A 44 -7.34 7.43 1.16
C LEU A 44 -7.89 8.85 1.25
N ILE A 45 -8.25 9.32 2.45
CA ILE A 45 -8.71 10.71 2.64
C ILE A 45 -7.59 11.70 2.32
N ALA A 46 -6.38 11.46 2.82
CA ALA A 46 -5.21 12.31 2.55
C ALA A 46 -4.86 12.38 1.05
N SER A 47 -5.17 11.34 0.28
CA SER A 47 -4.98 11.35 -1.18
C SER A 47 -5.77 12.44 -1.90
N CYS A 48 -6.85 12.94 -1.30
CA CYS A 48 -7.62 14.09 -1.80
C CYS A 48 -6.80 15.38 -1.73
N GLU A 49 -5.99 15.55 -0.69
CA GLU A 49 -5.13 16.74 -0.51
C GLU A 49 -3.90 16.70 -1.43
N PHE A 50 -3.45 15.50 -1.81
CA PHE A 50 -2.27 15.30 -2.64
C PHE A 50 -2.61 14.99 -4.11
N ASP A 51 -3.86 15.08 -4.54
CA ASP A 51 -4.28 14.83 -5.93
C ASP A 51 -3.82 13.46 -6.49
N CYS A 52 -3.93 12.39 -5.70
CA CYS A 52 -3.59 11.02 -6.11
C CYS A 52 -4.68 9.99 -5.73
N VAL A 53 -5.94 10.41 -5.79
CA VAL A 53 -7.10 9.63 -5.36
C VAL A 53 -7.27 8.37 -6.20
N GLU A 54 -7.21 8.48 -7.52
CA GLU A 54 -7.37 7.36 -8.44
C GLU A 54 -6.39 6.21 -8.15
N GLU A 55 -5.14 6.54 -7.84
CA GLU A 55 -4.12 5.57 -7.46
C GLU A 55 -4.35 5.00 -6.06
N MET A 56 -4.74 5.83 -5.10
CA MET A 56 -4.96 5.41 -3.71
C MET A 56 -6.22 4.56 -3.53
N VAL A 57 -7.31 4.82 -4.26
CA VAL A 57 -8.49 3.93 -4.28
C VAL A 57 -8.11 2.58 -4.88
N SER A 58 -7.35 2.57 -5.97
CA SER A 58 -6.88 1.34 -6.61
C SER A 58 -5.97 0.53 -5.69
N LEU A 59 -5.06 1.22 -4.98
CA LEU A 59 -4.19 0.61 -3.98
C LEU A 59 -5.01 0.06 -2.80
N ALA A 60 -5.93 0.83 -2.25
CA ALA A 60 -6.78 0.40 -1.14
C ALA A 60 -7.54 -0.87 -1.49
N ALA A 61 -8.15 -0.92 -2.68
CA ALA A 61 -8.86 -2.10 -3.15
C ALA A 61 -7.95 -3.33 -3.31
N MET A 62 -6.73 -3.14 -3.81
CA MET A 62 -5.73 -4.21 -3.94
C MET A 62 -5.25 -4.74 -2.59
N LEU A 63 -5.12 -3.87 -1.59
CA LEU A 63 -4.73 -4.25 -0.23
C LEU A 63 -5.88 -5.01 0.46
N THR A 64 -7.13 -4.58 0.29
CA THR A 64 -8.32 -5.26 0.83
C THR A 64 -8.56 -6.63 0.20
N ALA A 65 -8.26 -6.81 -1.09
CA ALA A 65 -8.43 -8.09 -1.80
C ALA A 65 -7.24 -9.06 -1.66
N SER A 66 -6.27 -8.78 -0.77
CA SER A 66 -5.06 -9.59 -0.54
C SER A 66 -5.38 -11.01 -0.03
N PRO A 67 -4.63 -12.06 -0.44
CA PRO A 67 -3.40 -12.03 -1.23
C PRO A 67 -3.62 -12.05 -2.75
N CYS A 68 -3.06 -11.05 -3.44
CA CYS A 68 -3.08 -10.97 -4.91
C CYS A 68 -2.08 -11.93 -5.58
N PHE A 69 -0.97 -12.26 -4.90
CA PHE A 69 0.07 -13.15 -5.45
C PHE A 69 -0.21 -14.60 -5.10
N VAL A 70 -0.20 -15.46 -6.11
CA VAL A 70 -0.40 -16.91 -5.92
C VAL A 70 0.95 -17.56 -5.58
N PRO A 71 1.03 -18.40 -4.52
CA PRO A 71 2.18 -19.27 -4.29
C PRO A 71 2.36 -20.22 -5.47
N LEU A 72 3.58 -20.36 -5.98
CA LEU A 72 3.84 -21.19 -7.16
C LEU A 72 4.53 -22.49 -6.77
N SER A 73 4.37 -23.52 -7.60
CA SER A 73 5.19 -24.72 -7.49
C SER A 73 6.64 -24.40 -7.88
N THR A 74 7.59 -25.05 -7.22
CA THR A 74 9.05 -24.82 -7.35
C THR A 74 9.55 -24.77 -8.80
N HIS A 75 8.96 -25.56 -9.71
CA HIS A 75 9.38 -25.64 -11.11
C HIS A 75 8.94 -24.41 -11.97
N LEU A 76 7.96 -23.63 -11.51
CA LEU A 76 7.45 -22.45 -12.24
C LEU A 76 7.92 -21.13 -11.62
N GLU A 77 8.54 -21.18 -10.44
CA GLU A 77 8.95 -20.00 -9.66
C GLU A 77 9.87 -19.07 -10.46
N GLU A 78 10.91 -19.57 -11.12
CA GLU A 78 11.86 -18.70 -11.84
C GLU A 78 11.23 -18.00 -13.05
N ALA A 79 10.49 -18.75 -13.87
CA ALA A 79 9.87 -18.21 -15.08
C ALA A 79 8.76 -17.20 -14.77
N VAL A 80 7.99 -17.43 -13.71
CA VAL A 80 6.97 -16.47 -13.27
C VAL A 80 7.59 -15.30 -12.51
N ALA A 81 8.63 -15.51 -11.69
CA ALA A 81 9.37 -14.42 -11.07
C ALA A 81 9.95 -13.48 -12.14
N LEU A 82 10.51 -14.02 -13.23
CA LEU A 82 10.98 -13.23 -14.35
C LEU A 82 9.86 -12.41 -15.00
N ARG A 83 8.66 -12.99 -15.16
CA ARG A 83 7.49 -12.27 -15.69
C ARG A 83 6.92 -11.24 -14.71
N ARG A 84 7.01 -11.49 -13.41
CA ARG A 84 6.65 -10.53 -12.35
C ARG A 84 7.60 -9.33 -12.35
N ARG A 85 8.88 -9.50 -12.70
CA ARG A 85 9.84 -8.38 -12.81
C ARG A 85 9.35 -7.26 -13.73
N ALA A 86 8.60 -7.59 -14.78
CA ALA A 86 8.05 -6.60 -15.70
C ALA A 86 6.94 -5.72 -15.09
N LEU A 87 6.35 -6.16 -13.97
CA LEU A 87 5.29 -5.43 -13.25
C LEU A 87 5.83 -4.65 -12.05
N LEU A 88 7.06 -4.93 -11.62
CA LEU A 88 7.67 -4.29 -10.47
C LEU A 88 7.86 -2.79 -10.71
N HIS A 89 7.45 -2.00 -9.74
CA HIS A 89 7.71 -0.57 -9.73
C HIS A 89 8.97 -0.24 -8.90
N PRO A 90 9.83 0.71 -9.33
CA PRO A 90 11.05 1.08 -8.60
C PRO A 90 10.78 1.59 -7.18
N ASN A 91 9.65 2.26 -6.95
CA ASN A 91 9.27 2.81 -5.63
C ASN A 91 8.66 1.78 -4.66
N GLY A 92 8.56 0.51 -5.05
CA GLY A 92 8.21 -0.60 -4.16
C GLY A 92 6.88 -1.26 -4.44
N ASP A 93 6.40 -2.03 -3.46
CA ASP A 93 5.29 -2.97 -3.64
C ASP A 93 3.93 -2.28 -3.74
N HIS A 94 3.69 -1.18 -3.01
CA HIS A 94 2.44 -0.42 -3.13
C HIS A 94 2.21 0.05 -4.58
N PHE A 95 3.25 0.60 -5.18
CA PHE A 95 3.24 1.01 -6.58
C PHE A 95 3.12 -0.18 -7.54
N THR A 96 3.73 -1.31 -7.18
CA THR A 96 3.61 -2.55 -7.96
C THR A 96 2.17 -3.06 -7.96
N LEU A 97 1.44 -2.96 -6.84
CA LEU A 97 0.02 -3.33 -6.77
C LEU A 97 -0.85 -2.43 -7.68
N ILE A 98 -0.60 -1.12 -7.68
CA ILE A 98 -1.27 -0.18 -8.61
C ILE A 98 -0.98 -0.57 -10.06
N ASN A 99 0.29 -0.84 -10.39
CA ASN A 99 0.71 -1.32 -11.71
C ASN A 99 -0.04 -2.58 -12.15
N ILE A 100 -0.13 -3.58 -11.27
CA ILE A 100 -0.81 -4.85 -11.53
C ILE A 100 -2.29 -4.60 -11.82
N PHE A 101 -2.95 -3.80 -10.99
CA PHE A 101 -4.36 -3.49 -11.13
C PHE A 101 -4.65 -2.74 -12.44
N ASN A 102 -3.87 -1.71 -12.76
CA ASN A 102 -4.02 -0.95 -13.99
C ASN A 102 -3.81 -1.84 -15.23
N ALA A 103 -2.79 -2.71 -15.21
CA ALA A 103 -2.56 -3.68 -16.28
C ALA A 103 -3.73 -4.66 -16.44
N PHE A 104 -4.34 -5.11 -15.34
CA PHE A 104 -5.50 -5.99 -15.36
C PHE A 104 -6.76 -5.29 -15.91
N GLN A 105 -7.00 -4.03 -15.52
CA GLN A 105 -8.14 -3.26 -16.02
C GLN A 105 -8.07 -3.03 -17.53
N GLN A 106 -6.88 -2.88 -18.11
CA GLN A 106 -6.71 -2.74 -19.57
C GLN A 106 -7.09 -4.01 -20.36
N LEU A 107 -7.16 -5.17 -19.69
CA LEU A 107 -7.52 -6.45 -20.31
C LEU A 107 -9.02 -6.72 -20.28
N THR A 108 -9.75 -6.11 -19.35
CA THR A 108 -11.19 -6.30 -19.22
C THR A 108 -11.88 -5.36 -20.22
N PRO A 109 -12.54 -5.89 -21.26
CA PRO A 109 -13.24 -5.03 -22.20
C PRO A 109 -14.35 -4.27 -21.46
N HIS A 110 -14.35 -2.95 -21.57
CA HIS A 110 -15.49 -2.14 -21.12
C HIS A 110 -16.76 -2.70 -21.77
N PRO A 111 -17.89 -2.81 -21.04
CA PRO A 111 -19.15 -3.19 -21.65
C PRO A 111 -19.52 -2.13 -22.70
N CYS A 112 -19.25 -2.44 -23.98
CA CYS A 112 -19.73 -1.64 -25.09
C CYS A 112 -21.26 -1.56 -25.00
N PRO A 113 -21.85 -0.35 -25.03
CA PRO A 113 -23.28 -0.24 -25.12
C PRO A 113 -23.73 -0.73 -26.50
N ARG A 114 -24.35 -1.92 -26.50
CA ARG A 114 -25.18 -2.52 -27.56
C ARG A 114 -24.45 -3.12 -28.78
N GLY A 115 -24.52 -4.44 -28.87
CA GLY A 115 -25.02 -5.10 -30.09
C GLY A 115 -24.05 -5.40 -31.22
N ALA A 116 -22.75 -5.54 -30.95
CA ALA A 116 -21.83 -6.10 -31.94
C ALA A 116 -21.31 -7.45 -31.45
N ASP A 117 -21.45 -8.48 -32.28
CA ASP A 117 -20.92 -9.84 -32.10
C ASP A 117 -19.39 -9.78 -31.94
N ALA A 118 -18.92 -9.51 -30.71
CA ALA A 118 -17.51 -9.53 -30.39
C ALA A 118 -17.07 -11.00 -30.34
N ALA A 119 -16.19 -11.38 -31.27
CA ALA A 119 -15.59 -12.70 -31.31
C ALA A 119 -15.06 -13.08 -29.93
N VAL A 120 -15.43 -14.28 -29.46
CA VAL A 120 -14.94 -14.84 -28.19
C VAL A 120 -13.41 -14.88 -28.27
N PRO A 121 -12.68 -14.12 -27.44
CA PRO A 121 -11.23 -14.16 -27.46
C PRO A 121 -10.76 -15.58 -27.11
N PRO A 122 -9.58 -16.02 -27.61
CA PRO A 122 -9.02 -17.32 -27.25
C PRO A 122 -8.99 -17.50 -25.73
N ALA A 123 -9.20 -18.72 -25.23
CA ALA A 123 -9.23 -19.04 -23.78
C ALA A 123 -7.94 -18.64 -23.01
N ASP A 124 -6.85 -18.37 -23.75
CA ASP A 124 -5.56 -17.93 -23.22
C ASP A 124 -5.27 -16.42 -23.39
N ALA A 125 -6.16 -15.67 -24.02
CA ALA A 125 -6.01 -14.24 -24.31
C ALA A 125 -6.82 -13.33 -23.37
N GLY A 126 -7.62 -13.90 -22.48
CA GLY A 126 -8.43 -13.17 -21.49
C GLY A 126 -7.68 -12.85 -20.19
N ASP A 127 -8.42 -12.25 -19.27
CA ASP A 127 -7.99 -11.89 -17.91
C ASP A 127 -7.32 -13.07 -17.17
N GLU A 128 -7.88 -14.28 -17.27
CA GLU A 128 -7.31 -15.49 -16.65
C GLU A 128 -5.96 -15.91 -17.24
N GLY A 129 -5.78 -15.81 -18.55
CA GLY A 129 -4.53 -16.16 -19.22
C GLY A 129 -3.39 -15.25 -18.79
N TRP A 130 -3.67 -13.95 -18.68
CA TRP A 130 -2.72 -12.98 -18.14
C TRP A 130 -2.40 -13.25 -16.67
N CYS A 131 -3.42 -13.53 -15.85
CA CYS A 131 -3.25 -13.86 -14.44
C CYS A 131 -2.35 -15.08 -14.23
N ARG A 132 -2.59 -16.17 -14.97
CA ARG A 132 -1.73 -17.37 -14.97
C ARG A 132 -0.29 -17.04 -15.38
N LYS A 133 -0.11 -16.24 -16.44
CA LYS A 133 1.21 -15.87 -16.96
C LYS A 133 2.04 -15.07 -15.95
N HIS A 134 1.40 -14.19 -15.17
CA HIS A 134 2.06 -13.32 -14.19
C HIS A 134 1.99 -13.84 -12.74
N GLY A 135 1.32 -14.98 -12.51
CA GLY A 135 1.17 -15.59 -11.21
C GLY A 135 0.36 -14.74 -10.23
N VAL A 136 -0.67 -14.06 -10.70
CA VAL A 136 -1.58 -13.25 -9.89
C VAL A 136 -2.96 -13.88 -9.88
N SER A 137 -3.74 -13.67 -8.81
CA SER A 137 -5.07 -14.24 -8.66
C SER A 137 -6.11 -13.42 -9.43
N ALA A 138 -6.74 -14.01 -10.44
CA ALA A 138 -7.83 -13.38 -11.17
C ALA A 138 -9.05 -13.09 -10.27
N GLU A 139 -9.31 -13.96 -9.29
CA GLU A 139 -10.36 -13.77 -8.29
C GLU A 139 -10.08 -12.55 -7.40
N ALA A 140 -8.85 -12.42 -6.89
CA ALA A 140 -8.45 -11.27 -6.09
C ALA A 140 -8.53 -9.96 -6.89
N LEU A 141 -8.12 -9.97 -8.17
CA LEU A 141 -8.19 -8.78 -9.03
C LEU A 141 -9.63 -8.38 -9.38
N ARG A 142 -10.52 -9.36 -9.59
CA ARG A 142 -11.95 -9.09 -9.77
C ARG A 142 -12.59 -8.54 -8.49
N LEU A 143 -12.24 -9.10 -7.33
CA LEU A 143 -12.67 -8.58 -6.02
C LEU A 143 -12.17 -7.14 -5.80
N ALA A 144 -10.90 -6.85 -6.11
CA ALA A 144 -10.36 -5.50 -6.05
C ALA A 144 -11.14 -4.55 -6.98
N GLY A 145 -11.57 -5.00 -8.16
CA GLY A 145 -12.46 -4.23 -9.04
C GLY A 145 -13.78 -3.84 -8.36
N THR A 146 -14.41 -4.78 -7.66
CA THR A 146 -15.64 -4.54 -6.88
C THR A 146 -15.40 -3.56 -5.73
N VAL A 147 -14.38 -3.82 -4.89
CA VAL A 147 -14.04 -2.96 -3.76
C VAL A 147 -13.73 -1.54 -4.22
N ARG A 148 -12.95 -1.38 -5.31
CA ARG A 148 -12.65 -0.06 -5.88
C ARG A 148 -13.92 0.71 -6.27
N ALA A 149 -14.90 0.02 -6.88
CA ALA A 149 -16.17 0.65 -7.25
C ALA A 149 -17.00 1.06 -6.02
N GLU A 150 -17.01 0.24 -4.97
CA GLU A 150 -17.67 0.57 -3.70
C GLU A 150 -17.03 1.77 -3.01
N LEU A 151 -15.69 1.82 -2.96
CA LEU A 151 -14.95 2.95 -2.38
C LEU A 151 -15.24 4.26 -3.12
N LEU A 152 -15.23 4.24 -4.47
CA LEU A 152 -15.58 5.42 -5.27
C LEU A 152 -17.02 5.88 -5.04
N GLU A 153 -17.96 4.95 -4.86
CA GLU A 153 -19.34 5.28 -4.56
C GLU A 153 -19.49 5.93 -3.18
N VAL A 154 -18.74 5.44 -2.17
CA VAL A 154 -18.66 6.10 -0.86
C VAL A 154 -18.09 7.52 -1.01
N MET A 155 -16.97 7.69 -1.70
CA MET A 155 -16.36 9.02 -1.92
C MET A 155 -17.34 9.99 -2.59
N ARG A 156 -18.07 9.52 -3.60
CA ARG A 156 -19.10 10.31 -4.29
C ARG A 156 -20.27 10.66 -3.36
N ARG A 157 -20.71 9.73 -2.51
CA ARG A 157 -21.81 9.92 -1.55
C ARG A 157 -21.48 10.99 -0.52
N ILE A 158 -20.24 11.03 -0.04
CA ILE A 158 -19.77 11.98 0.97
C ILE A 158 -19.03 13.19 0.37
N GLU A 159 -19.16 13.38 -0.95
CA GLU A 159 -18.67 14.54 -1.71
C GLU A 159 -17.15 14.79 -1.63
N LEU A 160 -16.35 13.72 -1.48
CA LEU A 160 -14.89 13.83 -1.58
C LEU A 160 -14.44 13.97 -3.04
N PRO A 161 -13.44 14.83 -3.32
CA PRO A 161 -12.94 15.02 -4.68
C PRO A 161 -12.21 13.76 -5.16
N VAL A 162 -12.35 13.47 -6.46
CA VAL A 162 -11.62 12.38 -7.13
C VAL A 162 -10.73 13.00 -8.20
N SER A 163 -9.41 13.00 -7.96
CA SER A 163 -8.42 13.50 -8.91
C SER A 163 -8.33 12.58 -10.14
N PRO A 164 -8.03 13.09 -11.34
CA PRO A 164 -7.82 12.24 -12.51
C PRO A 164 -6.56 11.36 -12.34
N PRO A 165 -6.45 10.24 -13.08
CA PRO A 165 -5.29 9.37 -13.00
C PRO A 165 -4.03 10.09 -13.52
N ALA A 166 -2.95 10.01 -12.75
CA ALA A 166 -1.65 10.64 -13.04
C ALA A 166 -0.45 9.70 -12.78
N PHE A 167 -0.73 8.41 -12.54
CA PHE A 167 0.27 7.38 -12.25
C PHE A 167 1.40 7.33 -13.29
N GLY A 168 2.63 7.24 -12.78
CA GLY A 168 3.85 7.17 -13.58
C GLY A 168 4.64 8.47 -13.68
N SER A 169 4.09 9.60 -13.22
CA SER A 169 4.85 10.85 -13.06
C SER A 169 5.56 10.92 -11.71
N ASP A 170 6.74 11.56 -11.66
CA ASP A 170 7.50 11.74 -10.41
C ASP A 170 6.71 12.52 -9.34
N ALA A 171 5.92 13.51 -9.78
CA ALA A 171 5.06 14.28 -8.90
C ALA A 171 3.95 13.42 -8.27
N ASN A 172 3.24 12.62 -9.09
CA ASN A 172 2.22 11.71 -8.57
C ASN A 172 2.84 10.64 -7.65
N ALA A 173 4.05 10.16 -7.98
CA ALA A 173 4.73 9.20 -7.11
C ALA A 173 5.02 9.76 -5.71
N LEU A 174 5.46 11.01 -5.63
CA LEU A 174 5.65 11.71 -4.37
C LEU A 174 4.31 11.90 -3.64
N ASN A 175 3.24 12.23 -4.36
CA ASN A 175 1.91 12.40 -3.78
C ASN A 175 1.35 11.09 -3.18
N ILE A 176 1.53 9.96 -3.87
CA ILE A 176 1.17 8.63 -3.33
C ILE A 176 1.97 8.33 -2.06
N GLN A 177 3.28 8.63 -2.03
CA GLN A 177 4.10 8.45 -0.83
C GLN A 177 3.59 9.31 0.32
N ARG A 178 3.23 10.58 0.07
CA ARG A 178 2.67 11.47 1.09
C ARG A 178 1.34 10.93 1.63
N ALA A 179 0.42 10.53 0.76
CA ALA A 179 -0.85 9.93 1.15
C ALA A 179 -0.66 8.66 2.00
N LEU A 180 0.24 7.77 1.59
CA LEU A 180 0.59 6.57 2.35
C LEU A 180 1.14 6.92 3.73
N ILE A 181 2.10 7.85 3.81
CA ILE A 181 2.70 8.27 5.07
C ILE A 181 1.62 8.84 6.01
N SER A 182 0.70 9.68 5.52
CA SER A 182 -0.37 10.26 6.35
C SER A 182 -1.24 9.23 7.07
N GLY A 183 -1.38 8.00 6.55
CA GLY A 183 -2.12 6.92 7.20
C GLY A 183 -1.24 5.84 7.87
N TYR A 184 -0.02 5.63 7.39
CA TYR A 184 0.85 4.51 7.79
C TYR A 184 2.15 4.95 8.46
N PHE A 185 2.25 6.20 8.92
CA PHE A 185 3.46 6.72 9.55
C PHE A 185 3.90 5.95 10.81
N LEU A 186 3.04 5.17 11.46
CA LEU A 186 3.41 4.25 12.57
C LEU A 186 4.08 2.94 12.08
N LYS A 187 3.96 2.62 10.80
CA LYS A 187 4.48 1.40 10.16
C LYS A 187 5.71 1.70 9.30
N VAL A 188 6.77 2.13 9.98
CA VAL A 188 8.05 2.47 9.37
C VAL A 188 9.17 1.59 9.94
N ALA A 189 10.08 1.16 9.07
CA ALA A 189 11.28 0.44 9.46
C ALA A 189 12.51 1.00 8.75
N ARG A 190 13.67 0.83 9.38
CA ARG A 190 14.97 1.32 8.88
C ARG A 190 15.97 0.16 8.80
N ASP A 191 16.69 0.08 7.69
CA ASP A 191 17.85 -0.81 7.55
C ASP A 191 19.05 -0.23 8.32
N ILE A 192 19.57 -0.99 9.27
CA ILE A 192 20.63 -0.52 10.18
C ILE A 192 22.05 -0.77 9.66
N ASP A 193 22.22 -1.77 8.78
CA ASP A 193 23.55 -2.22 8.35
C ASP A 193 23.67 -2.42 6.83
N GLY A 194 22.62 -2.09 6.07
CA GLY A 194 22.59 -2.26 4.62
C GLY A 194 22.47 -3.72 4.17
N SER A 195 22.30 -4.65 5.13
CA SER A 195 22.17 -6.08 4.87
C SER A 195 20.71 -6.54 4.84
N GLY A 196 19.76 -5.60 4.98
CA GLY A 196 18.32 -5.90 5.02
C GLY A 196 17.83 -6.33 6.40
N ASN A 197 18.51 -5.87 7.46
CA ASN A 197 18.09 -5.99 8.84
C ASN A 197 17.26 -4.76 9.21
N TYR A 198 15.94 -4.83 9.02
CA TYR A 198 15.06 -3.68 9.26
C TYR A 198 14.60 -3.64 10.71
N VAL A 199 14.86 -2.55 11.41
CA VAL A 199 14.32 -2.27 12.74
C VAL A 199 13.05 -1.45 12.59
N MET A 200 11.92 -1.97 13.08
CA MET A 200 10.65 -1.24 13.15
C MET A 200 10.73 -0.14 14.21
N LEU A 201 10.33 1.08 13.87
CA LEU A 201 10.53 2.24 14.74
C LEU A 201 9.61 2.25 15.97
N THR A 202 8.38 1.76 15.83
CA THR A 202 7.38 1.69 16.91
C THR A 202 7.73 0.63 17.96
N HIS A 203 8.10 -0.57 17.53
CA HIS A 203 8.23 -1.75 18.41
C HIS A 203 9.67 -2.20 18.64
N LYS A 204 10.66 -1.63 17.92
CA LYS A 204 12.09 -1.99 17.97
C LYS A 204 12.38 -3.46 17.68
N HIS A 205 11.48 -4.14 16.99
CA HIS A 205 11.68 -5.51 16.52
C HIS A 205 12.45 -5.50 15.19
N VAL A 206 13.34 -6.47 15.03
CA VAL A 206 14.03 -6.71 13.76
C VAL A 206 13.14 -7.59 12.87
N ALA A 207 13.05 -7.22 11.60
CA ALA A 207 12.38 -7.96 10.56
C ALA A 207 13.15 -7.87 9.23
N HIS A 208 12.83 -8.78 8.33
CA HIS A 208 13.35 -8.81 6.97
C HIS A 208 12.25 -8.53 5.96
N LEU A 209 12.63 -8.19 4.73
CA LEU A 209 11.66 -8.13 3.64
C LEU A 209 11.19 -9.55 3.30
N ALA A 210 9.88 -9.74 3.15
CA ALA A 210 9.34 -11.03 2.74
C ALA A 210 9.96 -11.48 1.40
N PRO A 211 10.18 -12.80 1.17
CA PRO A 211 10.84 -13.28 -0.07
C PRO A 211 10.18 -12.83 -1.38
N ALA A 212 8.86 -12.58 -1.34
CA ALA A 212 8.08 -12.10 -2.48
C ALA A 212 8.15 -10.58 -2.70
N CYS A 213 8.81 -9.82 -1.82
CA CYS A 213 8.96 -8.38 -1.93
C CYS A 213 9.69 -7.99 -3.22
N GLY A 214 9.17 -6.97 -3.91
CA GLY A 214 9.68 -6.52 -5.19
C GLY A 214 11.16 -6.12 -5.16
N TYR A 215 11.68 -5.61 -4.04
CA TYR A 215 13.10 -5.29 -3.88
C TYR A 215 14.01 -6.53 -3.97
N LEU A 216 13.54 -7.69 -3.49
CA LEU A 216 14.30 -8.95 -3.54
C LEU A 216 14.18 -9.66 -4.89
N LEU A 217 13.07 -9.45 -5.60
CA LEU A 217 12.83 -10.03 -6.92
C LEU A 217 13.61 -9.34 -8.06
N ARG A 218 14.18 -8.15 -7.81
CA ARG A 218 15.02 -7.41 -8.76
C ARG A 218 16.34 -8.15 -9.06
N PRO A 219 16.89 -7.99 -10.28
CA PRO A 219 18.20 -8.53 -10.61
C PRO A 219 19.31 -7.87 -9.76
N PRO A 220 20.39 -8.60 -9.45
CA PRO A 220 21.53 -8.03 -8.74
C PRO A 220 22.27 -6.96 -9.60
N PRO A 221 22.91 -5.95 -8.97
CA PRO A 221 23.00 -5.71 -7.52
C PRO A 221 21.69 -5.20 -6.93
N ARG A 222 21.25 -5.81 -5.82
CA ARG A 222 20.02 -5.41 -5.12
C ARG A 222 20.32 -4.17 -4.30
N ARG A 223 19.60 -3.07 -4.57
CA ARG A 223 19.60 -1.88 -3.73
C ARG A 223 18.40 -1.95 -2.80
N LEU A 224 18.66 -2.29 -1.54
CA LEU A 224 17.65 -2.24 -0.49
C LEU A 224 17.46 -0.79 -0.04
N PRO A 225 16.21 -0.32 0.12
CA PRO A 225 15.93 1.03 0.58
C PRO A 225 16.29 1.20 2.06
N PRO A 226 16.94 2.30 2.47
CA PRO A 226 17.34 2.49 3.87
C PRO A 226 16.15 2.74 4.79
N TRP A 227 15.08 3.35 4.27
CA TRP A 227 13.85 3.66 5.01
C TRP A 227 12.66 3.14 4.23
N VAL A 228 11.79 2.43 4.93
CA VAL A 228 10.62 1.83 4.32
C VAL A 228 9.36 2.02 5.13
N LEU A 229 8.26 2.17 4.41
CA LEU A 229 6.90 2.01 4.91
C LEU A 229 6.40 0.62 4.54
N TYR A 230 5.78 -0.07 5.48
CA TYR A 230 5.24 -1.43 5.29
C TYR A 230 3.74 -1.49 5.59
N HIS A 231 3.02 -2.38 4.93
CA HIS A 231 1.59 -2.57 5.19
C HIS A 231 1.33 -3.63 6.27
N GLU A 232 2.01 -4.78 6.18
CA GLU A 232 1.84 -5.90 7.12
C GLU A 232 3.16 -6.32 7.76
N PHE A 233 3.06 -6.73 9.02
CA PHE A 233 4.11 -7.41 9.75
C PHE A 233 3.61 -8.80 10.13
N THR A 234 4.35 -9.84 9.74
CA THR A 234 3.99 -11.22 10.06
C THR A 234 5.06 -11.86 10.92
N ILE A 235 4.64 -12.42 12.06
CA ILE A 235 5.47 -13.26 12.92
C ILE A 235 5.36 -14.70 12.41
N SER A 236 6.39 -15.20 11.75
CA SER A 236 6.47 -16.59 11.27
C SER A 236 7.80 -17.22 11.69
N GLN A 237 8.40 -18.09 10.86
CA GLN A 237 9.76 -18.62 11.09
C GLN A 237 10.79 -17.49 11.12
N ASP A 238 10.62 -16.49 10.24
CA ASP A 238 11.33 -15.22 10.27
C ASP A 238 10.31 -14.06 10.31
N ASN A 239 10.59 -13.06 11.14
CA ASN A 239 9.84 -11.80 11.17
C ASN A 239 9.91 -11.12 9.80
N CYS A 240 8.77 -10.96 9.14
CA CYS A 240 8.72 -10.43 7.77
C CYS A 240 7.87 -9.17 7.68
N LEU A 241 8.37 -8.18 6.94
CA LEU A 241 7.63 -7.03 6.43
C LEU A 241 7.08 -7.37 5.04
N ARG A 242 5.79 -7.10 4.82
CA ARG A 242 5.11 -7.32 3.54
C ARG A 242 4.51 -6.03 3.01
N VAL A 243 4.47 -5.95 1.68
CA VAL A 243 4.08 -4.77 0.90
C VAL A 243 4.86 -3.55 1.38
N VAL A 244 6.07 -3.41 0.83
CA VAL A 244 7.05 -2.44 1.30
C VAL A 244 7.37 -1.40 0.23
N SER A 245 7.44 -0.14 0.60
CA SER A 245 7.85 0.96 -0.29
C SER A 245 8.88 1.87 0.38
N GLU A 246 9.87 2.30 -0.42
CA GLU A 246 10.88 3.28 -0.01
C GLU A 246 10.20 4.61 0.31
N ILE A 247 10.64 5.24 1.39
CA ILE A 247 10.20 6.58 1.80
C ILE A 247 11.41 7.45 2.12
N GLN A 248 11.22 8.77 2.05
CA GLN A 248 12.20 9.72 2.55
C GLN A 248 11.85 10.08 4.00
N PRO A 249 12.82 10.02 4.94
CA PRO A 249 12.56 10.27 6.35
C PRO A 249 12.06 11.70 6.64
N GLN A 250 12.43 12.69 5.81
CA GLN A 250 11.96 14.07 5.94
C GLN A 250 10.43 14.16 5.89
N MET A 251 9.78 13.37 5.03
CA MET A 251 8.32 13.36 4.91
C MET A 251 7.62 12.88 6.19
N LEU A 252 8.28 12.08 7.04
CA LEU A 252 7.72 11.64 8.31
C LEU A 252 7.59 12.80 9.30
N VAL A 253 8.61 13.64 9.35
CA VAL A 253 8.63 14.84 10.20
C VAL A 253 7.66 15.90 9.66
N GLU A 254 7.57 16.04 8.33
CA GLU A 254 6.64 16.97 7.69
C GLU A 254 5.17 16.58 7.90
N LEU A 255 4.83 15.30 7.74
CA LEU A 255 3.43 14.83 7.71
C LEU A 255 2.90 14.35 9.06
N ALA A 256 3.78 13.89 9.96
CA ALA A 256 3.42 13.41 11.29
C ALA A 256 4.35 13.98 12.38
N PRO A 257 4.52 15.32 12.46
CA PRO A 257 5.48 15.95 13.38
C PRO A 257 5.21 15.62 14.84
N GLN A 258 3.95 15.57 15.25
CA GLN A 258 3.57 15.29 16.65
C GLN A 258 4.13 13.94 17.11
N TYR A 259 3.94 12.89 16.31
CA TYR A 259 4.48 11.57 16.62
C TYR A 259 6.00 11.56 16.55
N TYR A 260 6.60 12.03 15.45
CA TYR A 260 8.04 11.88 15.22
C TYR A 260 8.93 12.78 16.06
N LEU A 261 8.44 13.94 16.49
CA LEU A 261 9.22 14.89 17.29
C LEU A 261 9.02 14.70 18.80
N SER A 262 7.86 14.18 19.22
CA SER A 262 7.52 14.10 20.66
C SER A 262 7.33 12.68 21.18
N ASN A 263 6.70 11.79 20.41
CA ASN A 263 6.22 10.50 20.92
C ASN A 263 7.04 9.29 20.44
N LEU A 264 7.89 9.46 19.42
CA LEU A 264 8.73 8.38 18.92
C LEU A 264 9.72 7.90 20.01
N PRO A 265 9.74 6.59 20.35
CA PRO A 265 10.63 6.08 21.37
C PRO A 265 12.12 6.35 21.09
N PRO A 266 12.95 6.58 22.13
CA PRO A 266 14.38 6.81 21.95
C PRO A 266 15.06 5.68 21.17
N SER A 267 15.71 6.03 20.06
CA SER A 267 16.40 5.09 19.16
C SER A 267 17.35 5.85 18.23
N GLU A 268 18.32 5.15 17.64
CA GLU A 268 19.20 5.72 16.61
C GLU A 268 18.40 6.27 15.42
N GLY A 269 17.28 5.63 15.07
CA GLY A 269 16.37 6.12 14.04
C GLY A 269 15.74 7.47 14.39
N ARG A 270 15.34 7.66 15.66
CA ARG A 270 14.84 8.95 16.15
C ARG A 270 15.93 10.02 16.14
N ASP A 271 17.12 9.68 16.61
CA ASP A 271 18.22 10.65 16.73
C ASP A 271 18.62 11.19 15.35
N LEU A 272 18.66 10.34 14.32
CA LEU A 272 18.86 10.78 12.93
C LEU A 272 17.72 11.67 12.41
N LEU A 273 16.47 11.37 12.76
CA LEU A 273 15.33 12.21 12.35
C LEU A 273 15.40 13.61 12.97
N MET A 274 16.00 13.75 14.15
CA MET A 274 16.22 15.04 14.81
C MET A 274 17.38 15.84 14.22
N GLU A 275 18.24 15.22 13.40
CA GLU A 275 19.36 15.87 12.70
C GLU A 275 19.00 16.39 11.30
N LEU A 276 17.81 16.03 10.77
CA LEU A 276 17.30 16.46 9.46
C LEU A 276 16.77 17.89 9.49
#